data_AF-A0A9J5Y4K5-F1
#
_entry.id   AF-A0A9J5Y4K5-F1
#
_cell.length_a   1.000
_cell.length_b   1.000
_cell.length_c   1.000
_cell.angle_alpha   90.00
_cell.angle_beta   90.00
_cell.angle_gamma   90.00
#
_symmetry.space_group_name_H-M   'P 1'
#
loop_
_entity.id
_entity.type
_entity.pdbx_description
1 polymer ?
#
loop_
_entity_poly.entity_id
_entity_poly.type
_entity_poly.pdbx_seq_one_letter_code
_entity_poly.pdbx_strand_id
1 'polypeptide(L)'
;MASTRPLHTLSSTLKQTIPSLAPFIINSHKSNTISFTFSSSLRQVATFVSFNPSGNFNLSLYDDQENIEVAPPPMPPSEGRYEVVIDNDIIQHLDLSPFQNATGISSPLSAKPKEFMERTIGFTINYKREDKYDLRELSEFPDIRLWFVRLDATYPWLPILLDWRAGELARYAAMLVPHQMSMKMGVVFNPEALELFVMNKVFVVYSWLKQNAIPMPRLKTKDMARMLGFGIGDELFDLIDNNRIDPS
;
A
#
# COMPACT_ATOMS: atom_id res chain seq x y z
N MET A 1 11.56 73.82 -15.13
CA MET A 1 11.14 73.62 -13.72
C MET A 1 10.92 72.12 -13.55
N ALA A 2 11.90 71.42 -13.01
CA ALA A 2 12.00 71.09 -11.58
C ALA A 2 10.81 70.23 -11.12
N SER A 3 11.06 68.94 -10.88
CA SER A 3 10.98 68.34 -9.52
C SER A 3 9.60 67.67 -9.32
N THR A 4 9.39 66.46 -8.82
CA THR A 4 10.18 65.45 -8.10
C THR A 4 9.27 64.21 -7.91
N ARG A 5 9.79 63.00 -8.20
CA ARG A 5 9.60 61.66 -7.55
C ARG A 5 8.20 61.16 -7.09
N PRO A 6 8.00 59.84 -6.81
CA PRO A 6 8.90 58.68 -6.99
C PRO A 6 8.30 57.48 -7.75
N LEU A 7 9.21 56.62 -8.21
CA LEU A 7 9.01 55.20 -8.49
C LEU A 7 8.59 54.48 -7.20
N HIS A 8 7.45 53.78 -7.23
CA HIS A 8 7.13 52.77 -6.24
C HIS A 8 7.64 51.41 -6.72
N THR A 9 8.73 50.98 -6.11
CA THR A 9 9.17 49.59 -6.01
C THR A 9 8.14 48.80 -5.21
N LEU A 10 7.40 47.88 -5.83
CA LEU A 10 6.74 46.81 -5.08
C LEU A 10 7.76 45.70 -4.87
N SER A 11 8.43 45.81 -3.74
CA SER A 11 9.30 44.80 -3.16
C SER A 11 8.51 43.51 -2.90
N SER A 12 9.04 42.41 -3.42
CA SER A 12 8.70 41.05 -3.01
C SER A 12 8.99 40.86 -1.52
N THR A 13 8.01 40.37 -0.77
CA THR A 13 8.26 39.66 0.49
C THR A 13 7.40 38.40 0.52
N LEU A 14 7.93 37.37 -0.12
CA LEU A 14 7.54 35.98 0.11
C LEU A 14 8.04 35.61 1.51
N LYS A 15 7.14 35.62 2.50
CA LYS A 15 7.39 35.00 3.81
C LYS A 15 6.59 33.70 3.88
N GLN A 16 6.99 32.72 3.10
CA GLN A 16 6.71 31.32 3.41
C GLN A 16 7.80 30.86 4.36
N THR A 17 7.47 30.80 5.64
CA THR A 17 8.29 30.10 6.63
C THR A 17 8.17 28.61 6.36
N ILE A 18 9.13 28.07 5.62
CA ILE A 18 9.34 26.63 5.46
C ILE A 18 9.84 26.11 6.82
N PRO A 19 9.15 25.19 7.51
CA PRO A 19 9.79 24.47 8.61
C PRO A 19 10.89 23.58 8.00
N SER A 20 12.14 23.90 8.32
CA SER A 20 13.30 23.14 7.87
C SER A 20 13.17 21.69 8.32
N LEU A 21 13.31 20.76 7.36
CA LEU A 21 13.53 19.35 7.60
C LEU A 21 14.74 19.17 8.53
N ALA A 22 14.48 18.89 9.80
CA ALA A 22 15.49 18.38 10.70
C ALA A 22 15.75 16.89 10.34
N PRO A 23 17.01 16.44 10.27
CA PRO A 23 17.32 15.04 10.03
C PRO A 23 16.76 14.18 11.15
N PHE A 24 16.03 13.12 10.78
CA PHE A 24 15.55 12.08 11.69
C PHE A 24 16.74 11.42 12.40
N ILE A 25 16.99 11.82 13.64
CA ILE A 25 17.87 11.10 14.57
C ILE A 25 16.95 10.36 15.54
N ILE A 26 16.97 9.03 15.47
CA ILE A 26 16.27 8.14 16.39
C ILE A 26 16.99 8.18 17.73
N ASN A 27 16.42 8.89 18.71
CA ASN A 27 16.87 8.81 20.10
C ASN A 27 15.96 7.87 20.88
N SER A 28 16.51 6.73 21.29
CA SER A 28 15.92 5.80 22.25
C SER A 28 15.87 6.45 23.64
N HIS A 29 14.67 6.60 24.21
CA HIS A 29 14.51 6.94 25.63
C HIS A 29 13.88 5.78 26.40
N LYS A 30 14.65 5.35 27.42
CA LYS A 30 14.27 4.41 28.47
C LYS A 30 13.19 5.05 29.36
N SER A 31 12.21 4.25 29.83
CA SER A 31 12.11 3.90 31.26
C SER A 31 10.78 3.24 31.66
N ASN A 32 10.96 2.30 32.61
CA ASN A 32 10.13 1.89 33.73
C ASN A 32 8.99 0.86 33.56
N THR A 33 9.29 -0.28 34.19
CA THR A 33 8.52 -1.49 34.44
C THR A 33 7.34 -1.26 35.38
N ILE A 34 6.18 -1.82 35.03
CA ILE A 34 5.16 -2.28 35.99
C ILE A 34 4.71 -3.67 35.51
N SER A 35 4.85 -4.68 36.37
CA SER A 35 4.53 -6.07 36.07
C SER A 35 3.07 -6.37 36.39
N PHE A 36 2.33 -6.88 35.40
CA PHE A 36 1.07 -7.57 35.63
C PHE A 36 1.14 -8.95 34.97
N THR A 37 1.10 -9.99 35.79
CA THR A 37 1.00 -11.39 35.36
C THR A 37 -0.44 -11.70 34.95
N PHE A 38 -0.65 -11.96 33.66
CA PHE A 38 -1.85 -12.65 33.18
C PHE A 38 -1.45 -13.78 32.24
N SER A 39 -2.11 -14.92 32.42
CA SER A 39 -1.88 -16.19 31.74
C SER A 39 -2.14 -16.08 30.24
N SER A 40 -1.14 -16.50 29.47
CA SER A 40 -1.12 -16.45 28.01
C SER A 40 -2.03 -17.53 27.40
N SER A 41 -3.04 -17.12 26.63
CA SER A 41 -3.39 -17.84 25.41
C SER A 41 -2.76 -17.09 24.24
N LEU A 42 -1.88 -17.77 23.51
CA LEU A 42 -1.31 -17.28 22.26
C LEU A 42 -2.45 -17.11 21.26
N ARG A 43 -3.06 -15.94 21.22
CA ARG A 43 -3.93 -15.55 20.11
C ARG A 43 -3.03 -15.38 18.89
N GLN A 44 -3.13 -16.30 17.94
CA GLN A 44 -2.71 -16.08 16.55
C GLN A 44 -3.38 -14.78 16.10
N VAL A 45 -2.57 -13.73 15.94
CA VAL A 45 -3.01 -12.47 15.37
C VAL A 45 -3.44 -12.78 13.93
N ALA A 46 -4.67 -12.40 13.57
CA ALA A 46 -5.24 -12.70 12.27
C ALA A 46 -4.30 -12.20 11.16
N THR A 47 -3.82 -13.11 10.32
CA THR A 47 -2.88 -12.85 9.22
C THR A 47 -3.53 -12.18 8.02
N PHE A 48 -4.71 -11.57 8.18
CA PHE A 48 -5.53 -11.06 7.08
C PHE A 48 -6.19 -9.72 7.43
N VAL A 49 -6.38 -8.91 6.40
CA VAL A 49 -7.05 -7.62 6.48
C VAL A 49 -8.44 -7.75 5.84
N SER A 50 -9.48 -7.39 6.59
CA SER A 50 -10.81 -7.15 5.99
C SER A 50 -10.85 -5.73 5.41
N PHE A 51 -11.48 -5.60 4.25
CA PHE A 51 -11.63 -4.32 3.56
C PHE A 51 -12.99 -4.28 2.87
N ASN A 52 -13.75 -3.21 3.11
CA ASN A 52 -15.00 -2.95 2.41
C ASN A 52 -14.82 -1.74 1.47
N PRO A 53 -14.66 -1.95 0.15
CA PRO A 53 -14.43 -0.85 -0.79
C PRO A 53 -15.59 0.15 -0.82
N SER A 54 -16.85 -0.31 -0.74
CA SER A 54 -18.03 0.55 -0.74
C SER A 54 -18.16 1.35 0.56
N GLY A 55 -17.73 0.78 1.69
CA GLY A 55 -17.75 1.43 2.99
C GLY A 55 -16.73 2.55 3.14
N ASN A 56 -15.66 2.54 2.33
CA ASN A 56 -14.55 3.49 2.44
C ASN A 56 -14.92 4.94 2.04
N PHE A 57 -15.91 5.10 1.14
CA PHE A 57 -16.33 6.42 0.62
C PHE A 57 -17.64 6.93 1.22
N ASN A 58 -18.35 6.10 2.00
CA ASN A 58 -19.61 6.44 2.67
C ASN A 58 -19.38 6.93 4.11
N LEU A 59 -18.46 7.88 4.30
CA LEU A 59 -18.23 8.53 5.60
C LEU A 59 -19.10 9.80 5.70
N SER A 60 -20.42 9.64 5.87
CA SER A 60 -21.26 10.78 6.26
C SER A 60 -20.84 11.23 7.66
N LEU A 61 -20.47 12.50 7.80
CA LEU A 61 -20.02 13.12 9.05
C LEU A 61 -21.14 13.30 10.10
N TYR A 62 -22.36 12.86 9.79
CA TYR A 62 -23.52 12.95 10.68
C TYR A 62 -24.33 11.65 10.57
N ASP A 63 -24.53 11.03 11.74
CA ASP A 63 -25.60 10.11 12.12
C ASP A 63 -26.00 9.02 11.12
N ASP A 64 -25.46 7.81 11.32
CA ASP A 64 -26.21 6.53 11.37
C ASP A 64 -25.21 5.37 11.51
N GLN A 65 -24.66 5.18 12.71
CA GLN A 65 -23.77 4.06 13.03
C GLN A 65 -24.44 2.68 12.80
N GLU A 66 -25.78 2.66 12.70
CA GLU A 66 -26.61 1.46 12.53
C GLU A 66 -26.61 0.90 11.10
N ASN A 67 -26.38 1.71 10.05
CA ASN A 67 -26.49 1.26 8.65
C ASN A 67 -25.16 0.90 7.97
N ILE A 68 -24.03 1.02 8.67
CA ILE A 68 -22.73 0.69 8.07
C ILE A 68 -22.56 -0.85 8.02
N GLU A 69 -22.34 -1.42 6.83
CA GLU A 69 -22.12 -2.88 6.67
C GLU A 69 -20.73 -3.31 7.18
N VAL A 70 -20.69 -4.36 8.01
CA VAL A 70 -19.46 -4.97 8.51
C VAL A 70 -18.63 -5.49 7.34
N ALA A 71 -17.33 -5.22 7.34
CA ALA A 71 -16.46 -5.72 6.28
C ALA A 71 -16.45 -7.26 6.26
N PRO A 72 -16.66 -7.89 5.09
CA PRO A 72 -16.68 -9.34 5.01
C PRO A 72 -15.30 -9.91 5.40
N PRO A 73 -15.27 -11.08 6.05
CA PRO A 73 -14.00 -11.75 6.31
C PRO A 73 -13.33 -12.16 4.98
N PRO A 74 -12.00 -12.10 4.90
CA PRO A 74 -11.27 -12.55 3.72
C PRO A 74 -11.48 -14.05 3.51
N MET A 75 -11.46 -14.48 2.25
CA MET A 75 -11.53 -15.91 1.91
C MET A 75 -10.22 -16.61 2.31
N PRO A 76 -10.22 -17.95 2.50
CA PRO A 76 -8.98 -18.67 2.71
C PRO A 76 -7.99 -18.46 1.55
N PRO A 77 -6.67 -18.51 1.83
CA PRO A 77 -5.63 -18.49 0.81
C PRO A 77 -5.88 -19.46 -0.34
N SER A 78 -5.52 -19.04 -1.56
CA SER A 78 -5.60 -19.88 -2.75
C SER A 78 -4.57 -21.03 -2.67
N GLU A 79 -4.97 -22.25 -3.01
CA GLU A 79 -4.05 -23.40 -3.01
C GLU A 79 -2.92 -23.23 -4.04
N GLY A 80 -1.70 -23.62 -3.67
CA GLY A 80 -0.54 -23.55 -4.57
C GLY A 80 0.01 -22.14 -4.82
N ARG A 81 -0.46 -21.12 -4.08
CA ARG A 81 0.11 -19.77 -4.12
C ARG A 81 1.58 -19.77 -3.68
N TYR A 82 2.35 -18.81 -4.18
CA TYR A 82 3.67 -18.52 -3.64
C TYR A 82 3.52 -17.88 -2.26
N GLU A 83 4.27 -18.39 -1.29
CA GLU A 83 4.26 -17.87 0.07
C GLU A 83 5.60 -17.19 0.37
N VAL A 84 5.57 -15.88 0.57
CA VAL A 84 6.75 -15.10 0.92
C VAL A 84 6.79 -14.94 2.44
N VAL A 85 7.76 -15.58 3.07
CA VAL A 85 7.92 -15.53 4.53
C VAL A 85 8.97 -14.48 4.89
N ILE A 86 8.60 -13.52 5.72
CA ILE A 86 9.50 -12.48 6.23
C ILE A 86 9.46 -12.41 7.75
N ASP A 87 10.55 -11.98 8.37
CA ASP A 87 10.68 -11.78 9.82
C ASP A 87 11.34 -10.43 10.14
N ASN A 88 11.54 -10.14 11.42
CA ASN A 88 12.16 -8.89 11.86
C ASN A 88 13.51 -8.61 11.21
N ASP A 89 14.37 -9.62 11.04
CA ASP A 89 15.73 -9.43 10.53
C ASP A 89 15.68 -9.05 9.05
N ILE A 90 14.84 -9.75 8.27
CA ILE A 90 14.56 -9.43 6.86
C ILE A 90 14.02 -8.00 6.73
N ILE A 91 13.07 -7.63 7.58
CA ILE A 91 12.42 -6.31 7.55
C ILE A 91 13.44 -5.20 7.85
N GLN A 92 14.25 -5.37 8.90
CA GLN A 92 15.26 -4.37 9.32
C GLN A 92 16.34 -4.13 8.27
N HIS A 93 16.74 -5.17 7.54
CA HIS A 93 17.75 -5.06 6.47
C HIS A 93 17.12 -4.73 5.10
N LEU A 94 15.80 -4.56 5.07
CA LEU A 94 15.01 -4.36 3.86
C LEU A 94 15.24 -5.46 2.80
N ASP A 95 15.59 -6.68 3.22
CA ASP A 95 16.04 -7.74 2.31
C ASP A 95 14.89 -8.26 1.46
N LEU A 96 15.06 -8.24 0.13
CA LEU A 96 14.08 -8.75 -0.82
C LEU A 96 14.39 -10.18 -1.29
N SER A 97 15.50 -10.77 -0.84
CA SER A 97 15.88 -12.15 -1.18
C SER A 97 14.76 -13.17 -0.88
N PRO A 98 13.96 -13.07 0.20
CA PRO A 98 12.86 -14.01 0.44
C PRO A 98 11.78 -13.95 -0.64
N PHE A 99 11.45 -12.74 -1.11
CA PHE A 99 10.52 -12.56 -2.22
C PHE A 99 11.07 -13.18 -3.51
N GLN A 100 12.34 -12.89 -3.81
CA GLN A 100 13.01 -13.38 -5.01
C GLN A 100 13.13 -14.91 -5.02
N ASN A 101 13.47 -15.51 -3.89
CA ASN A 101 13.63 -16.96 -3.74
C ASN A 101 12.28 -17.69 -3.82
N ALA A 102 11.24 -17.16 -3.18
CA ALA A 102 9.92 -17.79 -3.17
C ALA A 102 9.24 -17.72 -4.54
N THR A 103 9.38 -16.60 -5.25
CA THR A 103 8.69 -16.36 -6.52
C THR A 103 9.54 -16.71 -7.75
N GLY A 104 10.87 -16.77 -7.63
CA GLY A 104 11.79 -16.86 -8.76
C GLY A 104 11.99 -15.54 -9.52
N ILE A 105 11.38 -14.43 -9.07
CA ILE A 105 11.49 -13.11 -9.70
C ILE A 105 12.75 -12.39 -9.20
N SER A 106 13.91 -12.82 -9.70
CA SER A 106 15.21 -12.25 -9.28
C SER A 106 15.44 -10.80 -9.74
N SER A 107 14.79 -10.37 -10.84
CA SER A 107 14.88 -9.01 -11.37
C SER A 107 13.56 -8.59 -12.02
N PRO A 108 13.16 -7.31 -11.92
CA PRO A 108 11.98 -6.78 -12.62
C PRO A 108 12.02 -7.02 -14.14
N LEU A 109 13.22 -7.02 -14.73
CA LEU A 109 13.45 -7.24 -16.17
C LEU A 109 13.47 -8.72 -16.56
N SER A 110 13.74 -9.62 -15.60
CA SER A 110 13.77 -11.07 -15.83
C SER A 110 12.43 -11.74 -15.53
N ALA A 111 11.42 -10.97 -15.12
CA ALA A 111 10.12 -11.53 -14.83
C ALA A 111 9.57 -12.17 -16.12
N LYS A 112 9.21 -13.46 -16.07
CA LYS A 112 8.44 -14.15 -17.11
C LYS A 112 6.95 -14.12 -16.74
N PRO A 113 6.20 -13.09 -17.13
CA PRO A 113 4.96 -12.78 -16.42
C PRO A 113 3.83 -13.75 -16.69
N LYS A 114 3.92 -14.50 -17.80
CA LYS A 114 2.97 -15.56 -18.14
C LYS A 114 3.03 -16.71 -17.13
N GLU A 115 4.22 -17.09 -16.67
CA GLU A 115 4.40 -18.15 -15.67
C GLU A 115 3.88 -17.71 -14.29
N PHE A 116 4.01 -16.41 -13.96
CA PHE A 116 3.56 -15.87 -12.68
C PHE A 116 2.07 -15.54 -12.61
N MET A 117 1.36 -15.48 -13.74
CA MET A 117 -0.09 -15.24 -13.77
C MET A 117 -0.91 -16.49 -13.42
N GLU A 118 -0.28 -17.67 -13.38
CA GLU A 118 -0.94 -18.94 -13.04
C GLU A 118 -1.08 -19.14 -11.53
N ARG A 119 -0.31 -18.41 -10.72
CA ARG A 119 -0.31 -18.50 -9.26
C ARG A 119 -0.39 -17.13 -8.64
N THR A 120 -0.96 -17.06 -7.45
CA THR A 120 -1.01 -15.84 -6.66
C THR A 120 0.14 -15.80 -5.65
N ILE A 121 0.38 -14.62 -5.07
CA ILE A 121 1.39 -14.39 -4.04
C ILE A 121 0.70 -13.95 -2.75
N GLY A 122 1.12 -14.54 -1.63
CA GLY A 122 0.79 -14.05 -0.29
C GLY A 122 2.02 -13.89 0.59
N PHE A 123 1.85 -13.24 1.74
CA PHE A 123 2.95 -13.07 2.69
C PHE A 123 2.61 -13.59 4.08
N THR A 124 3.56 -14.29 4.68
CA THR A 124 3.57 -14.62 6.10
C THR A 124 4.59 -13.71 6.78
N ILE A 125 4.11 -12.85 7.68
CA ILE A 125 4.95 -11.88 8.38
C ILE A 125 5.14 -12.35 9.82
N ASN A 126 6.28 -12.98 10.09
CA ASN A 126 6.70 -13.44 11.41
C ASN A 126 7.33 -12.30 12.23
N TYR A 127 6.54 -11.26 12.49
CA TYR A 127 7.01 -10.07 13.20
C TYR A 127 6.85 -10.21 14.72
N LYS A 128 7.98 -10.21 15.42
CA LYS A 128 8.05 -10.16 16.89
C LYS A 128 7.95 -8.70 17.33
N ARG A 129 6.84 -8.36 18.00
CA ARG A 129 6.64 -7.04 18.60
C ARG A 129 7.53 -6.89 19.84
N GLU A 130 8.06 -5.68 20.04
CA GLU A 130 8.83 -5.35 21.25
C GLU A 130 7.93 -5.43 22.49
N ASP A 131 6.74 -4.83 22.42
CA ASP A 131 5.68 -5.00 23.41
C ASP A 131 4.68 -6.06 22.95
N LYS A 132 4.51 -7.09 23.78
CA LYS A 132 3.56 -8.19 23.53
C LYS A 132 2.10 -7.75 23.66
N TYR A 133 1.84 -6.63 24.32
CA TYR A 133 0.50 -6.05 24.49
C TYR A 133 0.16 -5.01 23.44
N ASP A 134 1.08 -4.70 22.52
CA ASP A 134 0.77 -3.83 21.39
C ASP A 134 -0.22 -4.54 20.45
N LEU A 135 -1.42 -3.94 20.34
CA LEU A 135 -2.56 -4.46 19.59
C LEU A 135 -2.65 -3.90 18.17
N ARG A 136 -1.73 -3.00 17.78
CA ARG A 136 -1.72 -2.44 16.43
C ARG A 136 -1.63 -3.52 15.36
N GLU A 137 -2.30 -3.27 14.24
CA GLU A 137 -2.19 -4.10 13.04
C GLU A 137 -0.79 -3.94 12.43
N LEU A 138 -0.28 -4.96 11.73
CA LEU A 138 1.07 -4.96 11.16
C LEU A 138 1.31 -3.78 10.20
N SER A 139 0.30 -3.36 9.45
CA SER A 139 0.38 -2.20 8.56
C SER A 139 0.44 -0.86 9.28
N GLU A 140 0.31 -0.82 10.61
CA GLU A 140 0.57 0.38 11.41
C GLU A 140 2.05 0.49 11.86
N PHE A 141 2.87 -0.54 11.64
CA PHE A 141 4.30 -0.53 11.98
C PHE A 141 5.16 0.04 10.85
N PRO A 142 5.93 1.12 11.10
CA PRO A 142 6.62 1.86 10.04
C PRO A 142 7.74 1.06 9.35
N ASP A 143 8.41 0.16 10.05
CA ASP A 143 9.48 -0.68 9.51
C ASP A 143 8.94 -1.77 8.57
N ILE A 144 7.83 -2.42 8.95
CA ILE A 144 7.10 -3.35 8.07
C ILE A 144 6.68 -2.62 6.80
N ARG A 145 6.04 -1.45 6.95
CA ARG A 145 5.64 -0.62 5.81
C ARG A 145 6.83 -0.23 4.93
N LEU A 146 7.97 0.14 5.53
CA LEU A 146 9.17 0.51 4.78
C LEU A 146 9.68 -0.65 3.91
N TRP A 147 9.62 -1.88 4.40
CA TRP A 147 9.94 -3.07 3.61
C TRP A 147 9.01 -3.20 2.39
N PHE A 148 7.70 -3.01 2.58
CA PHE A 148 6.73 -3.03 1.48
C PHE A 148 6.91 -1.84 0.51
N VAL A 149 7.31 -0.67 0.99
CA VAL A 149 7.68 0.48 0.12
C VAL A 149 8.86 0.12 -0.76
N ARG A 150 9.90 -0.53 -0.23
CA ARG A 150 11.04 -1.01 -1.04
C ARG A 150 10.58 -2.07 -2.04
N LEU A 151 9.72 -3.00 -1.61
CA LEU A 151 9.17 -4.02 -2.49
C LEU A 151 8.40 -3.40 -3.65
N ASP A 152 7.54 -2.41 -3.38
CA ASP A 152 6.77 -1.69 -4.39
C ASP A 152 7.65 -0.89 -5.36
N ALA A 153 8.65 -0.20 -4.83
CA ALA A 153 9.60 0.53 -5.65
C ALA A 153 10.38 -0.40 -6.60
N THR A 154 10.62 -1.64 -6.18
CA THR A 154 11.35 -2.64 -6.99
C THR A 154 10.41 -3.36 -7.97
N TYR A 155 9.20 -3.72 -7.54
CA TYR A 155 8.23 -4.50 -8.31
C TYR A 155 6.87 -3.80 -8.32
N PRO A 156 6.73 -2.64 -9.00
CA PRO A 156 5.56 -1.77 -8.83
C PRO A 156 4.27 -2.34 -9.46
N TRP A 157 4.41 -3.37 -10.31
CA TRP A 157 3.31 -4.12 -10.92
C TRP A 157 2.82 -5.28 -10.05
N LEU A 158 3.49 -5.59 -8.94
CA LEU A 158 3.17 -6.68 -8.02
C LEU A 158 1.69 -6.79 -7.60
N PRO A 159 0.93 -5.69 -7.40
CA PRO A 159 -0.48 -5.78 -6.99
C PRO A 159 -1.34 -6.74 -7.83
N ILE A 160 -1.03 -6.91 -9.12
CA ILE A 160 -1.78 -7.79 -10.01
C ILE A 160 -1.58 -9.29 -9.73
N LEU A 161 -0.49 -9.65 -9.05
CA LEU A 161 -0.15 -11.05 -8.72
C LEU A 161 -0.54 -11.47 -7.30
N LEU A 162 -1.03 -10.54 -6.48
CA LEU A 162 -1.39 -10.83 -5.10
C LEU A 162 -2.61 -11.75 -5.03
N ASP A 163 -2.73 -12.51 -3.96
CA ASP A 163 -3.92 -13.31 -3.66
C ASP A 163 -5.07 -12.41 -3.19
N TRP A 164 -5.77 -11.79 -4.14
CA TRP A 164 -6.86 -10.84 -3.87
C TRP A 164 -7.97 -11.47 -3.02
N ARG A 165 -8.22 -12.76 -3.21
CA ARG A 165 -9.23 -13.54 -2.49
C ARG A 165 -8.94 -13.56 -0.98
N ALA A 166 -7.67 -13.71 -0.62
CA ALA A 166 -7.19 -13.69 0.75
C ALA A 166 -7.00 -12.28 1.34
N GLY A 167 -7.39 -11.23 0.61
CA GLY A 167 -7.24 -9.85 1.07
C GLY A 167 -5.82 -9.30 0.96
N GLU A 168 -4.91 -9.98 0.24
CA GLU A 168 -3.51 -9.55 0.12
C GLU A 168 -3.38 -8.20 -0.57
N LEU A 169 -4.24 -7.90 -1.55
CA LEU A 169 -4.25 -6.61 -2.22
C LEU A 169 -4.60 -5.45 -1.27
N ALA A 170 -5.61 -5.64 -0.41
CA ALA A 170 -5.99 -4.64 0.58
C ALA A 170 -4.90 -4.46 1.64
N ARG A 171 -4.31 -5.56 2.12
CA ARG A 171 -3.19 -5.51 3.06
C ARG A 171 -1.97 -4.82 2.46
N TYR A 172 -1.64 -5.12 1.21
CA TYR A 172 -0.56 -4.47 0.48
C TYR A 172 -0.80 -2.96 0.34
N ALA A 173 -2.02 -2.56 -0.03
CA ALA A 173 -2.40 -1.15 -0.06
C ALA A 173 -2.29 -0.50 1.34
N ALA A 174 -2.69 -1.19 2.42
CA ALA A 174 -2.55 -0.68 3.79
C ALA A 174 -1.09 -0.41 4.18
N MET A 175 -0.14 -1.20 3.66
CA MET A 175 1.29 -0.95 3.88
C MET A 175 1.77 0.34 3.22
N LEU A 176 1.16 0.75 2.10
CA LEU A 176 1.63 1.85 1.24
C LEU A 176 0.81 3.13 1.37
N VAL A 177 -0.45 3.03 1.78
CA VAL A 177 -1.43 4.12 1.81
C VAL A 177 -1.79 4.44 3.26
N PRO A 178 -1.85 5.73 3.65
CA PRO A 178 -2.41 6.13 4.93
C PRO A 178 -3.81 5.54 5.14
N HIS A 179 -4.02 4.93 6.30
CA HIS A 179 -5.27 4.28 6.67
C HIS A 179 -5.47 4.32 8.18
N GLN A 180 -6.65 3.88 8.62
CA GLN A 180 -7.01 3.64 10.01
C GLN A 180 -7.63 2.24 10.12
N MET A 181 -7.48 1.62 11.28
CA MET A 181 -8.13 0.35 11.59
C MET A 181 -9.47 0.57 12.29
N SER A 182 -10.53 -0.02 11.75
CA SER A 182 -11.87 -0.05 12.32
C SER A 182 -12.26 -1.48 12.69
N MET A 183 -12.74 -1.69 13.92
CA MET A 183 -13.23 -3.01 14.34
C MET A 183 -14.42 -3.50 13.50
N LYS A 184 -15.19 -2.57 12.92
CA LYS A 184 -16.39 -2.86 12.11
C LYS A 184 -16.06 -2.92 10.61
N MET A 185 -15.24 -1.97 10.14
CA MET A 185 -14.98 -1.77 8.71
C MET A 185 -13.67 -2.39 8.22
N GLY A 186 -12.86 -2.93 9.12
CA GLY A 186 -11.50 -3.35 8.77
C GLY A 186 -10.63 -2.13 8.45
N VAL A 187 -9.84 -2.21 7.38
CA VAL A 187 -9.04 -1.07 6.92
C VAL A 187 -9.92 0.01 6.31
N VAL A 188 -9.73 1.25 6.76
CA VAL A 188 -10.35 2.46 6.20
C VAL A 188 -9.23 3.36 5.70
N PHE A 189 -9.12 3.51 4.38
CA PHE A 189 -8.08 4.31 3.75
C PHE A 189 -8.43 5.80 3.75
N ASN A 190 -7.40 6.65 3.81
CA ASN A 190 -7.56 8.02 3.37
C ASN A 190 -7.97 8.02 1.87
N PRO A 191 -9.12 8.62 1.50
CA PRO A 191 -9.67 8.46 0.15
C PRO A 191 -8.78 9.10 -0.93
N GLU A 192 -8.23 10.29 -0.69
CA GLU A 192 -7.36 11.00 -1.64
C GLU A 192 -6.04 10.24 -1.87
N ALA A 193 -5.46 9.71 -0.78
CA ALA A 193 -4.23 8.94 -0.88
C ALA A 193 -4.45 7.59 -1.60
N LEU A 194 -5.60 6.95 -1.36
CA LEU A 194 -5.96 5.71 -2.06
C LEU A 194 -6.21 5.96 -3.54
N GLU A 195 -6.87 7.07 -3.91
CA GLU A 195 -7.09 7.46 -5.30
C GLU A 195 -5.76 7.63 -6.05
N LEU A 196 -4.82 8.40 -5.50
CA LEU A 196 -3.51 8.59 -6.11
C LEU A 196 -2.74 7.27 -6.23
N PHE A 197 -2.82 6.42 -5.20
CA PHE A 197 -2.23 5.08 -5.24
C PHE A 197 -2.82 4.24 -6.37
N VAL A 198 -4.15 4.15 -6.47
CA VAL A 198 -4.83 3.37 -7.51
C VAL A 198 -4.51 3.90 -8.90
N MET A 199 -4.55 5.21 -9.12
CA MET A 199 -4.20 5.80 -10.42
C MET A 199 -2.76 5.47 -10.81
N ASN A 200 -1.81 5.62 -9.88
CA ASN A 200 -0.43 5.20 -10.11
C ASN A 200 -0.33 3.72 -10.50
N LYS A 201 -1.04 2.82 -9.79
CA LYS A 201 -1.05 1.39 -10.13
C LYS A 201 -1.71 1.09 -11.47
N VAL A 202 -2.75 1.81 -11.86
CA VAL A 202 -3.38 1.65 -13.18
C VAL A 202 -2.36 1.91 -14.30
N PHE A 203 -1.61 3.02 -14.23
CA PHE A 203 -0.57 3.33 -15.23
C PHE A 203 0.53 2.26 -15.29
N VAL A 204 1.05 1.85 -14.13
CA VAL A 204 2.13 0.85 -14.05
C VAL A 204 1.67 -0.51 -14.53
N VAL A 205 0.58 -1.03 -13.97
CA VAL A 205 0.10 -2.40 -14.23
C VAL A 205 -0.36 -2.53 -15.67
N TYR A 206 -1.12 -1.57 -16.19
CA TYR A 206 -1.58 -1.63 -17.58
C TYR A 206 -0.41 -1.69 -18.57
N SER A 207 0.57 -0.80 -18.39
CA SER A 207 1.75 -0.73 -19.25
C SER A 207 2.58 -2.01 -19.17
N TRP A 208 2.81 -2.52 -17.95
CA TRP A 208 3.56 -3.75 -17.73
C TRP A 208 2.87 -4.98 -18.32
N LEU A 209 1.55 -5.11 -18.18
CA LEU A 209 0.77 -6.19 -18.78
C LEU A 209 0.88 -6.18 -20.31
N LYS A 210 0.84 -4.99 -20.93
CA LYS A 210 0.99 -4.84 -22.39
C LYS A 210 2.39 -5.17 -22.86
N GLN A 211 3.42 -4.63 -22.20
CA GLN A 211 4.82 -4.89 -22.55
C GLN A 211 5.15 -6.39 -22.51
N ASN A 212 4.51 -7.12 -21.60
CA ASN A 212 4.70 -8.57 -21.44
C ASN A 212 3.68 -9.43 -22.19
N ALA A 213 2.90 -8.83 -23.09
CA ALA A 213 1.89 -9.50 -23.91
C ALA A 213 0.94 -10.41 -23.10
N ILE A 214 0.51 -9.93 -21.93
CA ILE A 214 -0.50 -10.60 -21.10
C ILE A 214 -1.90 -10.33 -21.69
N PRO A 215 -2.73 -11.36 -21.85
CA PRO A 215 -4.07 -11.20 -22.41
C PRO A 215 -4.96 -10.33 -21.51
N MET A 216 -5.85 -9.58 -22.15
CA MET A 216 -6.88 -8.74 -21.51
C MET A 216 -6.31 -7.72 -20.48
N PRO A 217 -5.32 -6.90 -20.85
CA PRO A 217 -4.65 -5.99 -19.91
C PRO A 217 -5.61 -4.95 -19.30
N ARG A 218 -6.58 -4.45 -20.08
CA ARG A 218 -7.60 -3.51 -19.59
C ARG A 218 -8.48 -4.16 -18.53
N LEU A 219 -9.01 -5.36 -18.78
CA LEU A 219 -9.88 -6.07 -17.84
C LEU A 219 -9.16 -6.34 -16.51
N LYS A 220 -7.95 -6.93 -16.57
CA LYS A 220 -7.16 -7.24 -15.36
C LYS A 220 -6.87 -5.98 -14.54
N THR A 221 -6.51 -4.88 -15.20
CA THR A 221 -6.25 -3.59 -14.52
C THR A 221 -7.52 -3.01 -13.89
N LYS A 222 -8.65 -3.07 -14.61
CA LYS A 222 -9.96 -2.65 -14.09
C LYS A 222 -10.39 -3.49 -12.88
N ASP A 223 -10.18 -4.81 -12.91
CA ASP A 223 -10.53 -5.70 -11.81
C ASP A 223 -9.69 -5.40 -10.56
N MET A 224 -8.38 -5.17 -10.71
CA MET A 224 -7.51 -4.74 -9.62
C MET A 224 -8.00 -3.42 -8.99
N ALA A 225 -8.32 -2.42 -9.81
CA ALA A 225 -8.84 -1.14 -9.31
C ALA A 225 -10.20 -1.31 -8.62
N ARG A 226 -11.08 -2.17 -9.15
CA ARG A 226 -12.39 -2.48 -8.55
C ARG A 226 -12.26 -3.11 -7.18
N MET A 227 -11.27 -3.99 -6.98
CA MET A 227 -10.98 -4.57 -5.66
C MET A 227 -10.61 -3.51 -4.61
N LEU A 228 -10.11 -2.34 -5.04
CA LEU A 228 -9.81 -1.19 -4.19
C LEU A 228 -10.93 -0.14 -4.17
N GLY A 229 -12.07 -0.42 -4.80
CA GLY A 229 -13.26 0.45 -4.82
C GLY A 229 -13.34 1.45 -5.97
N PHE A 230 -12.52 1.31 -7.01
CA PHE A 230 -12.48 2.25 -8.14
C PHE A 230 -12.98 1.61 -9.44
N GLY A 231 -13.86 2.32 -10.14
CA GLY A 231 -14.21 2.04 -11.52
C GLY A 231 -13.33 2.85 -12.47
N ILE A 232 -12.62 2.17 -13.38
CA ILE A 232 -11.76 2.83 -14.37
C ILE A 232 -12.45 2.79 -15.76
N GLY A 233 -12.63 3.96 -16.37
CA GLY A 233 -13.18 4.12 -17.72
C GLY A 233 -12.23 3.62 -18.81
N ASP A 234 -12.76 3.29 -19.99
CA ASP A 234 -11.92 2.86 -21.12
C ASP A 234 -11.08 4.00 -21.71
N GLU A 235 -11.56 5.24 -21.56
CA GLU A 235 -10.95 6.45 -22.10
C GLU A 235 -9.53 6.67 -21.54
N LEU A 236 -9.31 6.32 -20.27
CA LEU A 236 -7.98 6.42 -19.66
C LEU A 236 -6.96 5.50 -20.37
N PHE A 237 -7.37 4.28 -20.73
CA PHE A 237 -6.49 3.35 -21.43
C PHE A 237 -6.21 3.81 -22.85
N ASP A 238 -7.20 4.43 -23.52
CA ASP A 238 -7.00 5.05 -24.83
C ASP A 238 -5.98 6.20 -24.75
N LEU A 239 -6.05 7.03 -23.70
CA LEU A 239 -5.05 8.09 -23.46
C LEU A 239 -3.64 7.54 -23.25
N ILE A 240 -3.49 6.44 -22.49
CA ILE A 240 -2.18 5.78 -22.29
C ILE A 240 -1.65 5.23 -23.61
N ASP A 241 -2.51 4.60 -24.40
CA ASP A 241 -2.12 3.98 -25.67
C ASP A 241 -1.71 5.00 -26.74
N ASN A 242 -2.35 6.17 -26.75
CA ASN A 242 -2.05 7.26 -27.68
C ASN A 242 -0.76 8.01 -27.34
N ASN A 243 -0.28 7.96 -26.10
CA ASN A 243 0.88 8.73 -25.62
C ASN A 243 2.06 7.82 -25.24
N ARG A 244 2.28 6.74 -26.01
CA ARG A 244 3.40 5.83 -25.77
C ARG A 244 4.73 6.57 -25.86
N ILE A 245 5.44 6.60 -24.74
CA ILE A 245 6.87 6.91 -24.71
C ILE A 245 7.55 5.58 -25.01
N ASP A 246 8.18 5.46 -26.20
CA ASP A 246 8.99 4.30 -26.50
C ASP A 246 10.09 4.16 -25.42
N PRO A 247 10.33 2.95 -24.89
CA PRO A 247 11.41 2.73 -23.94
C PRO A 247 12.74 3.00 -24.65
N SER A 248 13.37 4.13 -24.29
CA SER A 248 14.76 4.47 -24.63
C SER A 248 15.74 3.52 -23.96
#